data_AF-A0A7Z9E0I7-F1
#
_entry.id   AF-A0A7Z9E0I7-F1
#
_cell.length_a   1.000
_cell.length_b   1.000
_cell.length_c   1.000
_cell.angle_alpha   90.00
_cell.angle_beta   90.00
_cell.angle_gamma   90.00
#
_symmetry.space_group_name_H-M   'P 1'
#
loop_
_entity.id
_entity.type
_entity.pdbx_description
1 polymer ?
#
loop_
_entity_poly.entity_id
_entity_poly.type
_entity_poly.pdbx_seq_one_letter_code
_entity_poly.pdbx_strand_id
1 'polypeptide(L)'
;MKLLKMSKIINLSFILAGINLLFCLPASAQPAMKIIGNCETESCENLWKILQSNFPEKTQSYQRDCLPPQLLGLEVDSNSDLYKVVYLSCWEPKIENGERLGLPLGVLPLPGYEQQFGVKISSDDPKIQAILNRNREQVERMSFECATHGGDINILVSGDEKISLQCYFQAGANLVDSNGDGVPDGMYTKGTGVDFSEELKN
;
A
#
# COMPACT_ATOMS: atom_id res chain seq x y z
N MET A 1 82.36 -38.44 -31.41
CA MET A 1 83.00 -37.21 -30.89
C MET A 1 81.99 -36.45 -30.05
N LYS A 2 82.17 -36.41 -28.71
CA LYS A 2 81.55 -35.49 -27.71
C LYS A 2 80.00 -35.51 -27.61
N LEU A 3 79.31 -35.39 -26.49
CA LEU A 3 79.59 -35.25 -25.05
C LEU A 3 78.24 -35.47 -24.35
N LEU A 4 78.23 -36.12 -23.18
CA LEU A 4 77.09 -36.11 -22.26
C LEU A 4 76.67 -34.67 -21.91
N LYS A 5 75.36 -34.45 -21.74
CA LYS A 5 74.87 -33.44 -20.78
C LYS A 5 73.52 -33.86 -20.20
N MET A 6 73.55 -34.23 -18.93
CA MET A 6 72.38 -34.24 -18.05
C MET A 6 71.90 -32.81 -17.82
N SER A 7 70.58 -32.60 -17.77
CA SER A 7 70.01 -31.61 -16.84
C SER A 7 68.51 -31.78 -16.64
N LYS A 8 68.19 -32.05 -15.36
CA LYS A 8 67.19 -31.37 -14.53
C LYS A 8 65.71 -31.50 -14.91
N ILE A 9 65.09 -32.39 -14.14
CA ILE A 9 63.70 -32.39 -13.66
C ILE A 9 63.24 -30.96 -13.36
N ILE A 10 62.12 -30.55 -13.95
CA ILE A 10 61.29 -29.43 -13.48
C ILE A 10 59.88 -29.99 -13.30
N ASN A 11 59.50 -30.19 -12.04
CA ASN A 11 58.12 -30.47 -11.65
C ASN A 11 57.26 -29.24 -11.96
N LEU A 12 56.39 -29.35 -12.97
CA LEU A 12 55.39 -28.34 -13.26
C LEU A 12 54.14 -28.66 -12.43
N SER A 13 54.01 -27.95 -11.30
CA SER A 13 52.82 -28.01 -10.45
C SER A 13 51.70 -27.25 -11.14
N PHE A 14 50.68 -27.97 -11.63
CA PHE A 14 49.46 -27.37 -12.20
C PHE A 14 48.59 -26.83 -11.06
N ILE A 15 48.65 -25.53 -10.81
CA ILE A 15 47.65 -24.83 -10.00
C ILE A 15 46.42 -24.66 -10.91
N LEU A 16 45.40 -25.51 -10.71
CA LEU A 16 44.06 -25.24 -11.24
C LEU A 16 43.50 -24.00 -10.53
N ALA A 17 43.61 -22.84 -11.18
CA ALA A 17 42.80 -21.69 -10.83
C ALA A 17 41.36 -21.97 -11.27
N GLY A 18 40.53 -22.40 -10.33
CA GLY A 18 39.08 -22.51 -10.52
C GLY A 18 38.50 -21.11 -10.80
N ILE A 19 38.19 -20.85 -12.07
CA ILE A 19 37.40 -19.68 -12.46
C ILE A 19 35.96 -19.97 -12.00
N ASN A 20 35.59 -19.44 -10.83
CA ASN A 20 34.19 -19.30 -10.44
C ASN A 20 33.58 -18.20 -11.32
N LEU A 21 33.10 -18.58 -12.51
CA LEU A 21 32.14 -17.78 -13.26
C LEU A 21 30.85 -17.75 -12.42
N LEU A 22 30.74 -16.75 -11.55
CA LEU A 22 29.44 -16.31 -11.05
C LEU A 22 28.64 -15.86 -12.28
N PHE A 23 27.80 -16.75 -12.79
CA PHE A 23 26.69 -16.37 -13.65
C PHE A 23 25.73 -15.54 -12.80
N CYS A 24 25.99 -14.24 -12.71
CA CYS A 24 25.00 -13.26 -12.31
C CYS A 24 23.97 -13.25 -13.43
N LEU A 25 22.92 -14.08 -13.31
CA LEU A 25 21.76 -13.96 -14.18
C LEU A 25 21.31 -12.50 -14.10
N PRO A 26 21.10 -11.80 -15.23
CA PRO A 26 20.51 -10.47 -15.16
C PRO A 26 19.19 -10.65 -14.43
N ALA A 27 19.07 -10.00 -13.26
CA ALA A 27 17.78 -9.87 -12.60
C ALA A 27 16.85 -9.30 -13.67
N SER A 28 15.89 -10.11 -14.12
CA SER A 28 14.86 -9.65 -15.03
C SER A 28 14.23 -8.44 -14.35
N ALA A 29 14.52 -7.24 -14.84
CA ALA A 29 13.95 -6.02 -14.30
C ALA A 29 12.44 -6.21 -14.38
N GLN A 30 11.79 -6.38 -13.23
CA GLN A 30 10.34 -6.45 -13.20
C GLN A 30 9.83 -5.16 -13.84
N PRO A 31 8.87 -5.25 -14.78
CA PRO A 31 8.33 -4.05 -15.42
C PRO A 31 7.88 -3.09 -14.32
N ALA A 32 8.39 -1.85 -14.39
CA ALA A 32 8.03 -0.84 -13.42
C ALA A 32 6.53 -0.58 -13.49
N MET A 33 5.87 -0.54 -12.33
CA MET A 33 4.46 -0.20 -12.23
C MET A 33 4.24 1.21 -12.79
N LYS A 34 3.32 1.34 -13.75
CA LYS A 34 2.93 2.63 -14.29
C LYS A 34 1.94 3.28 -13.34
N ILE A 35 2.15 4.57 -13.07
CA ILE A 35 1.31 5.37 -12.18
C ILE A 35 0.56 6.41 -13.01
N ILE A 36 -0.73 6.58 -12.73
CA ILE A 36 -1.64 7.53 -13.40
C ILE A 36 -2.52 8.22 -12.36
N GLY A 37 -3.29 9.24 -12.77
CA GLY A 37 -4.24 9.95 -11.92
C GLY A 37 -3.96 11.45 -11.82
N ASN A 38 -4.59 12.09 -10.83
CA ASN A 38 -4.50 13.52 -10.58
C ASN A 38 -3.88 13.78 -9.21
N CYS A 39 -2.62 14.22 -9.21
CA CYS A 39 -1.84 14.49 -8.00
C CYS A 39 -1.60 15.98 -7.75
N GLU A 40 -2.49 16.81 -8.30
CA GLU A 40 -2.48 18.27 -8.22
C GLU A 40 -1.12 18.87 -8.64
N THR A 41 -0.39 19.47 -7.69
CA THR A 41 0.85 20.19 -7.94
C THR A 41 2.08 19.29 -8.05
N GLU A 42 2.01 18.07 -7.51
CA GLU A 42 3.11 17.09 -7.54
C GLU A 42 2.89 16.08 -8.67
N SER A 43 3.98 15.46 -9.16
CA SER A 43 3.82 14.30 -10.05
C SER A 43 3.36 13.10 -9.23
N CYS A 44 2.51 12.24 -9.81
CA CYS A 44 2.03 11.06 -9.11
C CYS A 44 3.14 10.08 -8.72
N GLU A 45 4.23 10.02 -9.49
CA GLU A 45 5.41 9.21 -9.14
C GLU A 45 6.16 9.76 -7.93
N ASN A 46 6.25 11.09 -7.79
CA ASN A 46 6.88 11.71 -6.63
C ASN A 46 5.99 11.56 -5.38
N LEU A 47 4.69 11.81 -5.52
CA LEU A 47 3.72 11.58 -4.44
C LEU A 47 3.77 10.12 -3.97
N TRP A 48 3.78 9.17 -4.91
CA TRP A 48 3.89 7.75 -4.58
C TRP A 48 5.16 7.42 -3.78
N LYS A 49 6.33 7.96 -4.16
CA LYS A 49 7.57 7.76 -3.39
C LYS A 49 7.48 8.29 -1.97
N ILE A 50 6.83 9.45 -1.78
CA ILE A 50 6.62 10.02 -0.43
C ILE A 50 5.71 9.09 0.38
N LEU A 51 4.61 8.61 -0.21
CA LEU A 51 3.71 7.66 0.44
C LEU A 51 4.43 6.36 0.80
N GLN A 52 5.31 5.85 -0.06
CA GLN A 52 6.12 4.66 0.23
C GLN A 52 7.09 4.88 1.41
N SER A 53 7.66 6.08 1.51
CA SER A 53 8.54 6.43 2.62
C SER A 53 7.78 6.57 3.95
N ASN A 54 6.59 7.19 3.92
CA ASN A 54 5.81 7.47 5.13
C ASN A 54 4.99 6.27 5.59
N PHE A 55 4.51 5.43 4.66
CA PHE A 55 3.60 4.30 4.92
C PHE A 55 4.07 3.03 4.19
N PRO A 56 5.27 2.51 4.49
CA PRO A 56 5.88 1.41 3.73
C PRO A 56 5.03 0.13 3.76
N GLU A 57 4.41 -0.21 4.88
CA GLU A 57 3.61 -1.43 5.00
C GLU A 57 2.34 -1.37 4.15
N LYS A 58 1.62 -0.23 4.18
CA LYS A 58 0.39 -0.02 3.40
C LYS A 58 0.68 0.00 1.91
N THR A 59 1.67 0.80 1.50
CA THR A 59 2.06 0.89 0.10
C THR A 59 2.60 -0.43 -0.44
N GLN A 60 3.35 -1.20 0.35
CA GLN A 60 3.78 -2.55 -0.05
C GLN A 60 2.57 -3.48 -0.25
N SER A 61 1.54 -3.40 0.60
CA SER A 61 0.32 -4.18 0.39
C SER A 61 -0.37 -3.79 -0.91
N TYR A 62 -0.60 -2.49 -1.13
CA TYR A 62 -1.21 -1.99 -2.37
C TYR A 62 -0.45 -2.41 -3.62
N GLN A 63 0.89 -2.48 -3.56
CA GLN A 63 1.71 -2.97 -4.68
C GLN A 63 1.56 -4.47 -4.94
N ARG A 64 1.28 -5.27 -3.91
CA ARG A 64 0.99 -6.71 -4.10
C ARG A 64 -0.39 -6.90 -4.72
N ASP A 65 -1.33 -6.03 -4.38
CA ASP A 65 -2.71 -6.09 -4.85
C ASP A 65 -2.89 -5.46 -6.25
N CYS A 66 -1.93 -4.65 -6.69
CA CYS A 66 -1.89 -4.04 -8.02
C CYS A 66 -0.58 -4.33 -8.74
N LEU A 67 -0.54 -5.36 -9.58
CA LEU A 67 0.69 -5.79 -10.25
C LEU A 67 0.66 -5.46 -11.74
N PRO A 68 1.81 -5.17 -12.37
CA PRO A 68 1.90 -5.08 -13.82
C PRO A 68 1.25 -6.29 -14.50
N PRO A 69 0.45 -6.11 -15.57
CA PRO A 69 0.32 -4.90 -16.38
C PRO A 69 -0.66 -3.83 -15.85
N GLN A 70 -1.27 -4.00 -14.67
CA GLN A 70 -2.18 -3.02 -14.08
C GLN A 70 -1.46 -1.69 -13.78
N LEU A 71 -2.26 -0.64 -13.69
CA LEU A 71 -1.80 0.74 -13.47
C LEU A 71 -2.22 1.18 -12.07
N LEU A 72 -1.29 1.76 -11.32
CA LEU A 72 -1.61 2.35 -10.01
C LEU A 72 -2.18 3.76 -10.23
N GLY A 73 -3.41 3.98 -9.79
CA GLY A 73 -4.09 5.27 -9.80
C GLY A 73 -3.90 6.01 -8.48
N LEU A 74 -3.54 7.29 -8.53
CA LEU A 74 -3.52 8.20 -7.39
C LEU A 74 -4.43 9.41 -7.68
N GLU A 75 -5.33 9.70 -6.76
CA GLU A 75 -6.17 10.89 -6.81
C GLU A 75 -6.02 11.64 -5.49
N VAL A 76 -5.58 12.90 -5.55
CA VAL A 76 -5.60 13.80 -4.41
C VAL A 76 -6.98 14.42 -4.29
N ASP A 77 -7.61 14.22 -3.13
CA ASP A 77 -8.79 14.99 -2.73
C ASP A 77 -8.38 15.95 -1.62
N SER A 78 -8.35 17.24 -1.98
CA SER A 78 -8.03 18.34 -1.06
C SER A 78 -9.18 19.33 -0.90
N ASN A 79 -10.37 19.01 -1.44
CA ASN A 79 -11.50 19.93 -1.56
C ASN A 79 -12.20 20.25 -0.23
N SER A 80 -11.78 19.64 0.88
CA SER A 80 -12.24 20.03 2.21
C SER A 80 -11.07 20.18 3.18
N ASP A 81 -11.18 21.16 4.07
CA ASP A 81 -10.24 21.34 5.20
C ASP A 81 -10.26 20.16 6.19
N LEU A 82 -11.18 19.21 6.02
CA LEU A 82 -11.40 18.09 6.95
C LEU A 82 -10.84 16.77 6.44
N TYR A 83 -10.65 16.61 5.13
CA TYR A 83 -10.21 15.36 4.51
C TYR A 83 -9.24 15.68 3.37
N LYS A 84 -7.95 15.69 3.68
CA LYS A 84 -6.87 15.82 2.69
C LYS A 84 -6.17 14.47 2.54
N VAL A 85 -6.55 13.76 1.50
CA VAL A 85 -6.21 12.35 1.32
C VAL A 85 -5.75 12.07 -0.10
N VAL A 86 -5.14 10.91 -0.27
CA VAL A 86 -4.83 10.31 -1.55
C VAL A 86 -5.63 9.02 -1.65
N TYR A 87 -6.56 8.95 -2.61
CA TYR A 87 -7.22 7.72 -2.99
C TYR A 87 -6.30 6.91 -3.89
N LEU A 88 -6.21 5.61 -3.62
CA LEU A 88 -5.42 4.68 -4.40
C LEU A 88 -6.34 3.68 -5.09
N SER A 89 -6.11 3.48 -6.38
CA SER A 89 -6.87 2.56 -7.22
C SER A 89 -5.94 1.67 -8.02
N CYS A 90 -6.40 0.48 -8.38
CA CYS A 90 -5.74 -0.39 -9.34
C CYS A 90 -6.56 -0.49 -10.60
N TRP A 91 -6.01 0.00 -11.71
CA TRP A 91 -6.71 0.08 -12.98
C TRP A 91 -6.25 -1.00 -13.95
N GLU A 92 -7.19 -1.51 -14.74
CA GLU A 92 -6.87 -2.37 -15.87
C GLU A 92 -6.00 -1.63 -16.91
N PRO A 93 -5.08 -2.34 -17.60
CA PRO A 93 -4.20 -1.70 -18.57
C PRO A 93 -4.93 -1.16 -19.81
N LYS A 94 -6.11 -1.70 -20.13
CA LYS A 94 -6.85 -1.42 -21.36
C LYS A 94 -8.10 -0.63 -21.06
N ILE A 95 -8.48 0.20 -22.02
CA ILE A 95 -9.80 0.80 -22.10
C ILE A 95 -10.62 -0.08 -23.04
N GLU A 96 -11.75 -0.57 -22.58
CA GLU A 96 -12.69 -1.39 -23.34
C GLU A 96 -14.04 -0.68 -23.39
N ASN A 97 -14.64 -0.56 -24.58
CA ASN A 97 -15.91 0.17 -24.78
C ASN A 97 -15.91 1.63 -24.28
N GLY A 98 -14.72 2.26 -24.22
CA GLY A 98 -14.58 3.64 -23.75
C GLY A 98 -14.37 3.76 -22.23
N GLU A 99 -14.37 2.66 -21.49
CA GLU A 99 -14.18 2.65 -20.04
C GLU A 99 -12.96 1.80 -19.66
N ARG A 100 -12.20 2.26 -18.67
CA ARG A 100 -11.20 1.46 -17.96
C ARG A 100 -11.79 1.07 -16.62
N LEU A 101 -11.81 -0.22 -16.33
CA LEU A 101 -12.26 -0.72 -15.03
C LEU A 101 -11.11 -0.69 -14.02
N GLY A 102 -11.47 -0.51 -12.76
CA GLY A 102 -10.50 -0.56 -11.67
C GLY A 102 -11.13 -0.96 -10.34
N LEU A 103 -10.26 -1.15 -9.36
CA LEU A 103 -10.62 -1.50 -7.98
C LEU A 103 -10.02 -0.48 -7.02
N PRO A 104 -10.74 -0.05 -5.97
CA PRO A 104 -10.14 0.73 -4.90
C PRO A 104 -9.12 -0.14 -4.16
N LEU A 105 -7.96 0.43 -3.85
CA LEU A 105 -6.92 -0.19 -3.02
C LEU A 105 -6.99 0.32 -1.58
N GLY A 106 -7.23 1.62 -1.41
CA GLY A 106 -7.33 2.23 -0.10
C GLY A 106 -7.11 3.74 -0.15
N VAL A 107 -6.93 4.31 1.04
CA VAL A 107 -6.75 5.74 1.26
C VAL A 107 -5.52 5.95 2.14
N LEU A 108 -4.76 7.01 1.86
CA LEU A 108 -3.68 7.47 2.72
C LEU A 108 -3.79 8.98 2.95
N PRO A 109 -3.23 9.51 4.05
CA PRO A 109 -3.16 10.96 4.21
C PRO A 109 -2.32 11.61 3.11
N LEU A 110 -2.75 12.78 2.68
CA LEU A 110 -1.87 13.65 1.90
C LEU A 110 -0.66 14.03 2.77
N PRO A 111 0.59 13.98 2.25
CA PRO A 111 1.76 14.33 3.04
C PRO A 111 1.65 15.70 3.71
N GLY A 112 1.95 15.77 5.01
CA GLY A 112 1.78 16.96 5.84
C GLY A 112 0.42 17.08 6.53
N TYR A 113 -0.54 16.20 6.23
CA TYR A 113 -1.88 16.17 6.83
C TYR A 113 -2.13 14.91 7.68
N GLU A 114 -1.08 14.18 8.06
CA GLU A 114 -1.17 12.91 8.78
C GLU A 114 -1.91 13.04 10.12
N GLN A 115 -1.77 14.17 10.81
CA GLN A 115 -2.44 14.39 12.11
C GLN A 115 -3.97 14.55 12.00
N GLN A 116 -4.48 14.87 10.81
CA GLN A 116 -5.91 15.03 10.55
C GLN A 116 -6.54 13.73 10.05
N PHE A 117 -5.71 12.75 9.71
CA PHE A 117 -6.12 11.46 9.19
C PHE A 117 -6.48 10.49 10.30
N GLY A 118 -7.46 9.63 10.02
CA GLY A 118 -8.06 8.73 10.99
C GLY A 118 -9.52 9.06 11.26
N VAL A 119 -10.27 8.05 11.67
CA VAL A 119 -11.65 8.22 12.13
C VAL A 119 -11.64 8.83 13.53
N LYS A 120 -12.42 9.89 13.77
CA LYS A 120 -12.56 10.48 15.11
C LYS A 120 -13.38 9.54 15.99
N ILE A 121 -12.78 9.05 17.08
CA ILE A 121 -13.42 8.13 18.03
C ILE A 121 -13.57 8.84 19.38
N SER A 122 -14.82 9.10 19.78
CA SER A 122 -15.15 9.72 21.07
C SER A 122 -16.53 9.27 21.54
N SER A 123 -16.77 9.33 22.85
CA SER A 123 -18.08 9.05 23.45
C SER A 123 -18.42 10.09 24.50
N ASP A 124 -19.70 10.47 24.56
CA ASP A 124 -20.23 11.34 25.61
C ASP A 124 -20.42 10.58 26.94
N ASP A 125 -20.38 9.24 26.93
CA ASP A 125 -20.39 8.43 28.16
C ASP A 125 -18.99 8.48 28.83
N PRO A 126 -18.88 9.03 30.06
CA PRO A 126 -17.59 9.15 30.73
C PRO A 126 -16.87 7.82 31.00
N LYS A 127 -17.60 6.72 31.17
CA LYS A 127 -17.01 5.38 31.38
C LYS A 127 -16.38 4.88 30.08
N ILE A 128 -17.11 5.00 28.97
CA ILE A 128 -16.61 4.62 27.64
C ILE A 128 -15.40 5.49 27.29
N GLN A 129 -15.50 6.81 27.50
CA GLN A 129 -14.39 7.73 27.23
C GLN A 129 -13.16 7.41 28.08
N ALA A 130 -13.34 7.00 29.34
CA ALA A 130 -12.23 6.54 30.17
C ALA A 130 -11.55 5.27 29.60
N ILE A 131 -12.33 4.32 29.09
CA ILE A 131 -11.80 3.11 28.44
C ILE A 131 -11.07 3.45 27.14
N LEU A 132 -11.62 4.33 26.29
CA LEU A 132 -10.93 4.84 25.09
C LEU A 132 -9.58 5.48 25.47
N ASN A 133 -9.57 6.33 26.51
CA ASN A 133 -8.37 7.01 26.98
C ASN A 133 -7.33 6.06 27.61
N ARG A 134 -7.72 4.90 28.15
CA ARG A 134 -6.79 3.87 28.63
C ARG A 134 -6.19 3.05 27.49
N ASN A 135 -6.90 2.92 26.37
CA ASN A 135 -6.50 2.11 25.22
C ASN A 135 -6.02 2.96 24.03
N ARG A 136 -5.44 4.15 24.29
CA ARG A 136 -5.11 5.14 23.25
C ARG A 136 -4.35 4.58 22.05
N GLU A 137 -3.32 3.78 22.26
CA GLU A 137 -2.54 3.20 21.16
C GLU A 137 -3.40 2.30 20.26
N GLN A 138 -4.26 1.47 20.85
CA GLN A 138 -5.18 0.61 20.11
C GLN A 138 -6.25 1.44 19.38
N VAL A 139 -6.78 2.48 20.04
CA VAL A 139 -7.76 3.41 19.46
C VAL A 139 -7.16 4.17 18.27
N GLU A 140 -5.94 4.70 18.41
CA GLU A 140 -5.21 5.42 17.36
C GLU A 140 -4.88 4.48 16.18
N ARG A 141 -4.46 3.24 16.45
CA ARG A 141 -4.24 2.23 15.40
C ARG A 141 -5.54 1.86 14.67
N MET A 142 -6.63 1.62 15.39
CA MET A 142 -7.94 1.31 14.80
C MET A 142 -8.47 2.48 13.97
N SER A 143 -8.33 3.71 14.47
CA SER A 143 -8.67 4.96 13.79
C SER A 143 -7.94 5.08 12.45
N PHE A 144 -6.61 4.87 12.45
CA PHE A 144 -5.79 4.91 11.24
C PHE A 144 -6.17 3.79 10.28
N GLU A 145 -6.21 2.54 10.75
CA GLU A 145 -6.51 1.37 9.93
C GLU A 145 -7.85 1.53 9.23
N CYS A 146 -8.90 1.91 9.96
CA CYS A 146 -10.22 2.09 9.39
C CYS A 146 -10.27 3.19 8.33
N ALA A 147 -9.58 4.32 8.59
CA ALA A 147 -9.49 5.41 7.62
C ALA A 147 -8.77 4.97 6.33
N THR A 148 -7.81 4.03 6.38
CA THR A 148 -7.18 3.49 5.16
C THR A 148 -8.13 2.70 4.27
N HIS A 149 -9.25 2.22 4.81
CA HIS A 149 -10.34 1.59 4.04
C HIS A 149 -11.44 2.58 3.65
N GLY A 150 -11.31 3.87 4.00
CA GLY A 150 -12.39 4.85 3.85
C GLY A 150 -13.61 4.53 4.72
N GLY A 151 -13.40 3.85 5.84
CA GLY A 151 -14.46 3.38 6.73
C GLY A 151 -14.78 4.32 7.89
N ASP A 152 -15.82 3.94 8.63
CA ASP A 152 -16.25 4.56 9.89
C ASP A 152 -16.12 3.58 11.06
N ILE A 153 -16.04 4.10 12.28
CA ILE A 153 -15.92 3.30 13.50
C ILE A 153 -17.18 3.40 14.34
N ASN A 154 -17.74 2.24 14.70
CA ASN A 154 -18.77 2.09 15.71
C ASN A 154 -18.15 1.67 17.05
N ILE A 155 -18.63 2.26 18.15
CA ILE A 155 -18.34 1.79 19.51
C ILE A 155 -19.43 0.80 19.91
N LEU A 156 -19.07 -0.46 20.07
CA LEU A 156 -19.99 -1.53 20.46
C LEU A 156 -19.86 -1.80 21.95
N VAL A 157 -21.00 -1.93 22.64
CA VAL A 157 -21.07 -2.27 24.06
C VAL A 157 -21.85 -3.57 24.22
N SER A 158 -21.22 -4.60 24.77
CA SER A 158 -21.86 -5.89 25.06
C SER A 158 -22.58 -5.89 26.41
N GLY A 159 -23.42 -6.91 26.64
CA GLY A 159 -24.18 -7.05 27.89
C GLY A 159 -23.33 -7.25 29.15
N ASP A 160 -22.07 -7.64 29.01
CA ASP A 160 -21.06 -7.72 30.07
C ASP A 160 -20.16 -6.47 30.16
N GLU A 161 -20.64 -5.33 29.62
CA GLU A 161 -19.93 -4.03 29.60
C GLU A 161 -18.55 -4.09 28.93
N LYS A 162 -18.32 -5.03 28.01
CA LYS A 162 -17.11 -4.99 27.16
C LYS A 162 -17.32 -4.00 26.04
N ILE A 163 -16.27 -3.26 25.74
CA ILE A 163 -16.27 -2.26 24.70
C ILE A 163 -15.41 -2.77 23.55
N SER A 164 -15.96 -2.72 22.33
CA SER A 164 -15.22 -3.02 21.11
C SER A 164 -15.30 -1.86 20.13
N LEU A 165 -14.25 -1.68 19.35
CA LEU A 165 -14.25 -0.79 18.19
C LEU A 165 -14.49 -1.64 16.95
N GLN A 166 -15.55 -1.35 16.20
CA GLN A 166 -15.84 -1.97 14.92
C GLN A 166 -15.54 -0.98 13.80
N CYS A 167 -14.61 -1.30 12.89
CA CYS A 167 -14.48 -0.59 11.63
C CYS A 167 -15.45 -1.17 10.61
N TYR A 168 -16.22 -0.33 9.94
CA TYR A 168 -17.13 -0.70 8.85
C TYR A 168 -16.82 0.11 7.59
N PHE A 169 -16.74 -0.57 6.44
CA PHE A 169 -16.44 0.05 5.15
C PHE A 169 -17.06 -0.74 3.98
N GLN A 170 -17.02 -0.16 2.77
CA GLN A 170 -17.45 -0.84 1.54
C GLN A 170 -16.25 -1.45 0.82
N ALA A 171 -16.31 -2.75 0.50
CA ALA A 171 -15.28 -3.45 -0.26
C ALA A 171 -15.87 -4.08 -1.54
N GLY A 172 -15.03 -4.34 -2.55
CA GLY A 172 -15.46 -4.99 -3.79
C GLY A 172 -16.27 -4.08 -4.73
N ALA A 173 -16.14 -2.77 -4.57
CA ALA A 173 -16.60 -1.83 -5.57
C ALA A 173 -15.73 -1.90 -6.83
N ASN A 174 -16.36 -1.75 -8.00
CA ASN A 174 -15.66 -1.55 -9.26
C ASN A 174 -15.78 -0.08 -9.67
N LEU A 175 -14.65 0.52 -10.00
CA LEU A 175 -14.51 1.90 -10.45
C LEU A 175 -14.50 1.94 -11.98
N VAL A 176 -14.95 3.05 -12.55
CA VAL A 176 -14.86 3.33 -13.99
C VAL A 176 -14.06 4.61 -14.23
N ASP A 177 -13.17 4.57 -15.19
CA ASP A 177 -12.39 5.69 -15.73
C ASP A 177 -12.72 5.79 -17.23
N SER A 178 -13.58 6.74 -17.59
CA SER A 178 -14.13 6.92 -18.94
C SER A 178 -13.26 7.83 -19.82
N ASN A 179 -12.37 8.62 -19.21
CA ASN A 179 -11.54 9.59 -19.90
C ASN A 179 -10.05 9.14 -20.03
N GLY A 180 -9.68 8.08 -19.30
CA GLY A 180 -8.38 7.43 -19.29
C GLY A 180 -7.32 8.07 -18.38
N ASP A 181 -7.67 9.06 -17.57
CA ASP A 181 -6.77 9.83 -16.72
C ASP A 181 -6.35 9.12 -15.43
N GLY A 182 -7.03 8.03 -15.05
CA GLY A 182 -6.77 7.26 -13.83
C GLY A 182 -7.47 7.78 -12.59
N VAL A 183 -8.47 8.64 -12.76
CA VAL A 183 -9.40 9.12 -11.72
C VAL A 183 -10.77 8.46 -11.92
N PRO A 184 -11.46 8.03 -10.84
CA PRO A 184 -12.79 7.45 -10.97
C PRO A 184 -13.83 8.48 -11.45
N ASP A 185 -14.46 8.23 -12.60
CA ASP A 185 -15.64 8.96 -13.09
C ASP A 185 -16.95 8.43 -12.47
N GLY A 186 -16.90 7.27 -11.82
CA GLY A 186 -18.04 6.65 -11.16
C GLY A 186 -17.75 5.25 -10.62
N MET A 187 -18.82 4.58 -10.17
CA MET A 187 -18.79 3.20 -9.69
C MET A 187 -19.69 2.32 -10.55
N TYR A 188 -19.14 1.21 -11.07
CA TYR A 188 -19.88 0.18 -11.79
C TYR A 188 -20.66 -0.73 -10.82
N THR A 189 -20.08 -1.03 -9.65
CA THR A 189 -20.75 -1.78 -8.57
C THR A 189 -20.53 -1.09 -7.22
N LYS A 190 -21.53 -1.14 -6.34
CA LYS A 190 -21.49 -0.48 -5.02
C LYS A 190 -20.65 -1.20 -3.95
N GLY A 191 -20.17 -2.40 -4.25
CA GLY A 191 -19.47 -3.25 -3.27
C GLY A 191 -20.41 -3.90 -2.25
N THR A 192 -19.82 -4.40 -1.16
CA THR A 192 -20.50 -4.97 0.01
C THR A 192 -19.93 -4.36 1.29
N GLY A 193 -20.77 -4.25 2.32
CA GLY A 193 -20.30 -3.92 3.66
C GLY A 193 -19.40 -5.02 4.21
N VAL A 194 -18.25 -4.61 4.76
CA VAL A 194 -17.31 -5.46 5.46
C VAL A 194 -16.96 -4.77 6.78
N ASP A 195 -16.75 -5.56 7.82
CA ASP A 195 -16.30 -5.05 9.10
C ASP A 195 -15.24 -5.94 9.76
N PHE A 196 -14.46 -5.33 10.63
CA PHE A 196 -13.62 -6.02 11.61
C PHE A 196 -13.70 -5.30 12.94
N SER A 197 -13.54 -6.04 14.03
CA SER A 197 -13.70 -5.51 15.38
C SER A 197 -12.54 -5.89 16.28
N GLU A 198 -12.24 -5.02 17.23
CA GLU A 198 -11.31 -5.29 18.31
C GLU A 198 -11.89 -4.90 19.67
N GLU A 199 -11.77 -5.81 20.63
CA GLU A 199 -12.13 -5.55 22.02
C GLU A 199 -11.07 -4.68 22.71
N LEU A 200 -11.52 -3.71 23.50
CA LEU A 200 -10.68 -2.84 24.32
C LEU A 200 -10.50 -3.45 25.72
N LYS A 201 -9.34 -3.17 26.33
CA LYS A 201 -9.09 -3.61 27.71
C LYS A 201 -9.85 -2.71 28.68
N ASN A 202 -10.63 -3.31 29.56
CA ASN A 202 -11.37 -2.61 30.62
C ASN A 202 -10.46 -2.12 31.76
#